data_AF-A0AAW1QCN3-F1
#
_entry.id   AF-A0AAW1QCN3-F1
#
_cell.length_a   1.000
_cell.length_b   1.000
_cell.length_c   1.000
_cell.angle_alpha   90.00
_cell.angle_beta   90.00
_cell.angle_gamma   90.00
#
_symmetry.space_group_name_H-M   'P 1'
#
loop_
_entity.id
_entity.type
_entity.pdbx_description
1 polymer ?
#
loop_
_entity_poly.entity_id
_entity_poly.type
_entity_poly.pdbx_seq_one_letter_code
_entity_poly.pdbx_strand_id
1 'polypeptide(L)'
;METKTEVLDSVQLELTASATVAELHAALQARLGWDTPERLERLDGFTDSWTVAVHKGREMLADQTLAECGLGAADEVIIVRRVLVPETWKILKDDEEDSDDSSDDDW
;
A
#
# COMPACT_ATOMS: atom_id res chain seq x y z
N MET A 1 9.93 12.08 -3.88
CA MET A 1 9.39 10.78 -3.46
C MET A 1 9.41 10.74 -1.96
N GLU A 2 8.30 11.13 -1.35
CA GLU A 2 8.06 10.87 0.06
C GLU A 2 7.65 9.40 0.22
N THR A 3 8.13 8.73 1.27
CA THR A 3 7.66 7.38 1.64
C THR A 3 6.87 7.51 2.93
N LYS A 4 5.61 7.12 2.89
CA LYS A 4 4.74 7.04 4.06
C LYS A 4 4.53 5.59 4.45
N THR A 5 4.72 5.27 5.72
CA THR A 5 4.43 3.95 6.28
C THR A 5 3.20 4.04 7.16
N GLU A 6 2.21 3.20 6.88
CA GLU A 6 0.97 3.10 7.66
C GLU A 6 0.91 1.71 8.29
N VAL A 7 0.84 1.68 9.62
CA VAL A 7 0.68 0.45 10.39
C VAL A 7 -0.81 0.25 10.63
N LEU A 8 -1.34 -0.88 10.17
CA LEU A 8 -2.74 -1.23 10.34
C LEU A 8 -2.92 -2.14 11.56
N ASP A 9 -4.14 -2.18 12.08
CA ASP A 9 -4.53 -3.14 13.11
C ASP A 9 -4.42 -4.58 12.60
N SER A 10 -4.11 -5.50 13.51
CA SER A 10 -4.05 -6.92 13.23
C SER A 10 -5.41 -7.45 12.77
N VAL A 11 -5.42 -8.30 11.75
CA VAL A 11 -6.62 -8.94 11.23
C VAL A 11 -6.52 -10.44 11.39
N GLN A 12 -7.61 -11.07 11.82
CA GLN A 12 -7.73 -12.52 11.87
C GLN A 12 -8.32 -13.04 10.56
N LEU A 13 -7.66 -14.04 9.98
CA LEU A 13 -8.10 -14.75 8.78
C LEU A 13 -8.19 -16.25 9.08
N GLU A 14 -9.25 -16.88 8.61
CA GLU A 14 -9.43 -18.32 8.71
C GLU A 14 -9.05 -18.96 7.37
N LEU A 15 -7.87 -19.58 7.33
CA LEU A 15 -7.31 -20.24 6.15
C LEU A 15 -6.92 -21.67 6.50
N THR A 16 -7.04 -22.56 5.52
CA THR A 16 -6.57 -23.95 5.67
C THR A 16 -5.06 -24.01 5.50
N ALA A 17 -4.40 -24.98 6.15
CA ALA A 17 -2.95 -25.15 6.01
C ALA A 17 -2.51 -25.49 4.57
N SER A 18 -3.42 -26.02 3.75
CA SER A 18 -3.21 -26.30 2.33
C SER A 18 -3.37 -25.08 1.44
N ALA A 19 -3.89 -23.95 1.96
CA ALA A 19 -3.98 -22.72 1.19
C ALA A 19 -2.58 -22.21 0.85
N THR A 20 -2.47 -21.54 -0.28
CA THR A 20 -1.24 -20.91 -0.75
C THR A 20 -1.08 -19.51 -0.17
N VAL A 21 0.15 -19.00 -0.21
CA VAL A 21 0.43 -17.59 0.16
C VAL A 21 -0.31 -16.62 -0.78
N ALA A 22 -0.47 -16.97 -2.06
CA ALA A 22 -1.31 -16.22 -2.98
C ALA A 22 -2.77 -16.12 -2.52
N GLU A 23 -3.35 -17.22 -2.03
CA GLU A 23 -4.70 -17.23 -1.46
C GLU A 23 -4.78 -16.41 -0.16
N LEU A 24 -3.73 -16.43 0.67
CA LEU A 24 -3.63 -15.57 1.85
C LEU A 24 -3.65 -14.08 1.45
N HIS A 25 -2.89 -13.68 0.43
CA HIS A 25 -2.91 -12.31 -0.07
C HIS A 25 -4.29 -11.93 -0.60
N ALA A 26 -4.94 -12.82 -1.36
CA ALA A 26 -6.28 -12.58 -1.89
C ALA A 26 -7.33 -12.42 -0.77
N ALA A 27 -7.26 -13.27 0.27
CA ALA A 27 -8.14 -13.20 1.43
C ALA A 27 -7.95 -11.88 2.19
N LEU A 28 -6.70 -11.44 2.37
CA LEU A 28 -6.39 -10.17 3.00
C LEU A 28 -6.86 -8.97 2.17
N GLN A 29 -6.66 -9.01 0.85
CA GLN A 29 -7.15 -7.96 -0.05
C GLN A 29 -8.67 -7.82 0.02
N ALA A 30 -9.40 -8.93 -0.01
CA ALA A 30 -10.85 -8.92 0.13
C ALA A 30 -11.29 -8.38 1.49
N ARG A 31 -10.55 -8.73 2.57
CA ARG A 31 -10.87 -8.32 3.93
C ARG A 31 -10.63 -6.84 4.18
N LEU A 32 -9.57 -6.27 3.59
CA LEU A 32 -9.17 -4.87 3.76
C LEU A 32 -9.68 -3.96 2.64
N GLY A 33 -10.36 -4.51 1.62
CA GLY A 33 -10.83 -3.75 0.46
C GLY A 33 -9.68 -3.19 -0.38
N TRP A 34 -8.53 -3.85 -0.41
CA TRP A 34 -7.38 -3.40 -1.18
C TRP A 34 -7.54 -3.71 -2.67
N ASP A 35 -7.09 -2.78 -3.51
CA ASP A 35 -7.04 -3.00 -4.95
C ASP A 35 -6.15 -4.19 -5.32
N THR A 36 -6.57 -4.88 -6.39
CA THR A 36 -5.82 -5.99 -6.96
C THR A 36 -4.54 -5.47 -7.66
N PRO A 37 -3.50 -6.30 -7.76
CA PRO A 37 -2.21 -5.89 -8.33
C PRO A 37 -2.31 -5.30 -9.74
N GLU A 38 -3.29 -5.74 -10.53
CA GLU A 38 -3.51 -5.31 -11.91
C GLU A 38 -4.10 -3.89 -12.01
N ARG A 39 -4.66 -3.37 -10.91
CA ARG A 39 -5.22 -2.02 -10.84
C ARG A 39 -4.22 -0.99 -10.32
N LEU A 40 -3.05 -1.43 -9.85
CA LEU A 40 -2.01 -0.56 -9.30
C LEU A 40 -1.10 -0.05 -10.43
N GLU A 41 -0.81 1.25 -10.41
CA GLU A 41 0.12 1.85 -11.36
C GLU A 41 1.55 1.38 -11.08
N ARG A 42 2.22 0.88 -12.11
CA ARG A 42 3.60 0.41 -12.02
C ARG A 42 4.51 1.38 -12.77
N LEU A 43 5.49 1.95 -12.05
CA LEU A 43 6.51 2.79 -12.68
C LEU A 43 7.52 1.93 -13.45
N ASP A 44 8.10 2.50 -14.49
CA ASP A 44 9.17 1.86 -15.24
C ASP A 44 10.36 1.55 -14.31
N GLY A 45 10.89 0.34 -14.40
CA GLY A 45 11.96 -0.16 -13.52
C GLY A 45 11.50 -0.70 -12.15
N PHE A 46 10.23 -0.59 -11.76
CA PHE A 46 9.74 -1.22 -10.52
C PHE A 46 9.48 -2.72 -10.72
N THR A 47 10.33 -3.60 -10.17
CA THR A 47 10.23 -5.06 -10.33
C THR A 47 9.78 -5.81 -9.08
N ASP A 48 9.78 -5.16 -7.93
CA ASP A 48 9.34 -5.75 -6.66
C ASP A 48 7.87 -6.20 -6.65
N SER A 49 7.58 -7.15 -5.77
CA SER A 49 6.22 -7.56 -5.43
C SER A 49 5.47 -6.45 -4.68
N TRP A 50 4.19 -6.27 -5.01
CA TRP A 50 3.31 -5.32 -4.32
C TRP A 50 3.05 -5.70 -2.86
N THR A 51 3.03 -6.99 -2.57
CA THR A 51 2.76 -7.53 -1.23
C THR A 51 3.78 -8.61 -0.92
N VAL A 52 4.35 -8.55 0.28
CA VAL A 52 5.30 -9.53 0.81
C VAL A 52 4.74 -10.06 2.13
N ALA A 53 4.73 -11.39 2.27
CA ALA A 53 4.38 -12.06 3.52
C ALA A 53 5.65 -12.55 4.22
N VAL A 54 5.74 -12.30 5.53
CA VAL A 54 6.88 -12.68 6.36
C VAL A 54 6.38 -13.43 7.58
N HIS A 55 6.92 -14.63 7.79
CA HIS A 55 6.67 -15.46 8.97
C HIS A 55 8.01 -15.84 9.62
N LYS A 56 8.16 -15.56 10.92
CA LYS A 56 9.39 -15.83 11.70
C LYS A 56 10.67 -15.31 11.03
N GLY A 57 10.57 -14.11 10.44
CA GLY A 57 11.68 -13.44 9.75
C GLY A 57 12.03 -14.03 8.37
N ARG A 58 11.22 -14.93 7.82
CA ARG A 58 11.39 -15.50 6.49
C ARG A 58 10.29 -15.04 5.56
N GLU A 59 10.68 -14.59 4.38
CA GLU A 59 9.75 -14.30 3.30
C GLU A 59 9.09 -15.59 2.80
N MET A 60 7.78 -15.51 2.56
CA MET A 60 6.95 -16.60 2.06
C MET A 60 6.65 -16.36 0.57
N LEU A 61 6.89 -17.36 -0.27
CA LEU A 61 6.67 -17.26 -1.71
C LEU A 61 5.22 -17.58 -2.08
N ALA A 62 4.71 -16.93 -3.13
CA ALA A 62 3.29 -16.99 -3.51
C ALA A 62 2.76 -18.42 -3.77
N ASP A 63 3.61 -19.30 -4.28
CA ASP A 63 3.33 -20.68 -4.67
C ASP A 63 3.45 -21.68 -3.51
N GLN A 64 4.03 -21.29 -2.38
CA GLN A 64 4.11 -22.13 -1.20
C GLN A 64 2.76 -22.23 -0.49
N THR A 65 2.48 -23.38 0.11
CA THR A 65 1.37 -23.54 1.05
C THR A 65 1.74 -22.99 2.43
N LEU A 66 0.73 -22.60 3.21
CA LEU A 66 0.93 -22.14 4.59
C LEU A 66 1.63 -23.22 5.45
N ALA A 67 1.33 -24.49 5.20
CA ALA A 67 2.00 -25.62 5.84
C ALA A 67 3.51 -25.70 5.49
N GLU A 68 3.88 -25.49 4.22
CA GLU A 68 5.28 -25.46 3.78
C GLU A 68 6.06 -24.28 4.39
N CYS A 69 5.38 -23.17 4.63
CA CYS A 69 5.91 -22.02 5.35
C CYS A 69 5.94 -22.21 6.88
N GLY A 70 5.45 -23.35 7.37
CA GLY A 70 5.47 -23.74 8.78
C GLY A 70 4.47 -23.01 9.67
N LEU A 71 3.37 -22.51 9.10
CA LEU A 71 2.29 -21.89 9.88
C LEU A 71 1.48 -22.97 10.61
N GLY A 72 1.34 -22.81 11.91
CA GLY A 72 0.43 -23.56 12.77
C GLY A 72 -0.90 -22.85 12.99
N ALA A 73 -1.68 -23.36 13.95
CA ALA A 73 -2.91 -22.72 14.38
C ALA A 73 -2.61 -21.41 15.11
N ALA A 74 -3.25 -20.31 14.66
CA ALA A 74 -3.12 -18.97 15.23
C ALA A 74 -1.69 -18.37 15.21
N ASP A 75 -0.85 -18.78 14.25
CA ASP A 75 0.44 -18.13 14.01
C ASP A 75 0.25 -16.73 13.39
N GLU A 76 1.15 -15.81 13.74
CA GLU A 76 1.16 -14.44 13.22
C GLU A 76 1.97 -14.33 11.94
N VAL A 77 1.44 -13.63 10.95
CA VAL A 77 2.12 -13.30 9.69
C VAL A 77 2.16 -11.79 9.53
N ILE A 78 3.33 -11.26 9.21
CA ILE A 78 3.51 -9.85 8.91
C ILE A 78 3.33 -9.67 7.40
N ILE A 79 2.45 -8.74 7.03
CA ILE A 79 2.21 -8.41 5.63
C ILE A 79 2.68 -6.99 5.36
N VAL A 80 3.58 -6.85 4.39
CA VAL A 80 4.05 -5.56 3.93
C VAL A 80 3.50 -5.33 2.53
N ARG A 81 2.61 -4.35 2.40
CA ARG A 81 2.12 -3.88 1.11
C ARG A 81 2.82 -2.58 0.74
N ARG A 82 3.35 -2.52 -0.46
CA ARG A 82 3.92 -1.32 -1.06
C ARG A 82 2.96 -0.88 -2.16
N VAL A 83 2.68 0.40 -2.25
CA VAL A 83 1.87 0.97 -3.34
C VAL A 83 2.54 2.25 -3.81
N LEU A 84 2.56 2.47 -5.12
CA LEU A 84 3.02 3.72 -5.71
C LEU A 84 1.79 4.62 -5.83
N VAL A 85 1.84 5.76 -5.15
CA VAL A 85 0.78 6.77 -5.21
C VAL A 85 1.35 7.96 -5.98
N PRO A 86 0.76 8.35 -7.13
CA PRO A 86 1.21 9.53 -7.83
C PRO A 86 0.97 10.76 -6.95
N GLU A 87 2.03 11.48 -6.62
CA GLU A 87 1.90 12.80 -6.02
C GLU A 87 1.33 13.74 -7.10
N THR A 88 0.07 14.18 -6.91
CA THR A 88 -0.53 15.18 -7.80
C THR A 88 0.23 16.50 -7.68
N TRP A 89 0.29 17.24 -8.77
CA TRP A 89 0.81 18.60 -8.78
C TRP A 89 -0.14 19.49 -7.97
N LYS A 90 0.37 20.13 -6.91
CA LYS A 90 -0.37 21.15 -6.15
C LYS A 90 -0.25 22.47 -6.91
N ILE A 91 -1.38 23.05 -7.33
CA ILE A 91 -1.40 24.45 -7.76
C ILE A 91 -1.21 25.29 -6.49
N LEU A 92 -0.07 25.95 -6.37
CA LEU A 92 0.08 27.05 -5.43
C LEU A 92 -0.77 28.19 -5.99
N LYS A 93 -1.89 28.52 -5.32
CA LYS A 93 -2.48 29.84 -5.52
C LYS A 93 -1.48 30.80 -4.90
N ASP A 94 -0.82 31.58 -5.74
CA ASP A 94 -0.26 32.86 -5.28
C ASP A 94 -1.48 33.63 -4.77
N ASP A 95 -1.54 33.86 -3.46
CA ASP A 95 -2.37 34.93 -2.91
C ASP A 95 -1.75 36.21 -3.49
N GLU A 96 -2.14 36.55 -4.72
CA GLU A 96 -1.99 37.90 -5.23
C GLU A 96 -2.77 38.78 -4.25
N GLU A 97 -2.04 39.33 -3.27
CA GLU A 97 -2.47 40.48 -2.51
C GLU A 97 -3.02 41.47 -3.54
N ASP A 98 -4.33 41.71 -3.49
CA ASP A 98 -5.03 42.74 -4.26
C ASP A 98 -4.25 44.05 -4.07
N SER A 99 -3.36 44.36 -5.02
CA SER A 99 -2.67 45.63 -5.09
C SER A 99 -3.71 46.64 -5.58
N ASP A 100 -4.46 47.19 -4.62
CA ASP A 100 -5.31 48.36 -4.78
C ASP A 100 -4.45 49.55 -5.23
N ASP A 101 -4.26 49.66 -6.55
CA ASP A 101 -3.76 50.87 -7.20
C ASP A 101 -4.88 51.92 -7.20
N SER A 102 -5.13 52.47 -6.01
CA SER A 102 -5.84 53.73 -5.83
C SER A 102 -4.96 54.87 -6.33
N SER A 103 -4.87 55.02 -7.66
CA SER A 103 -4.35 56.24 -8.28
C SER A 103 -5.37 57.37 -8.10
N ASP A 104 -5.17 58.13 -7.03
CA ASP A 104 -5.78 59.42 -6.73
C ASP A 104 -5.10 60.49 -7.62
N ASP A 105 -5.72 60.86 -8.73
CA ASP A 105 -5.31 62.00 -9.57
C ASP A 105 -6.24 63.18 -9.26
N ASP A 106 -5.87 63.92 -8.22
CA ASP A 106 -6.37 65.25 -7.85
C ASP A 106 -5.56 66.30 -8.66
N TRP A 107 -6.26 67.34 -9.18
CA TRP A 107 -5.83 68.60 -9.85
C TRP A 107 -5.95 68.72 -11.38
#